data_AF-A0A0C3S6B5-F1
#
_entry.id   AF-A0A0C3S6B5-F1
#
_cell.length_a   1.000
_cell.length_b   1.000
_cell.length_c   1.000
_cell.angle_alpha   90.00
_cell.angle_beta   90.00
_cell.angle_gamma   90.00
#
_symmetry.space_group_name_H-M   'P 1'
#
loop_
_entity.id
_entity.type
_entity.pdbx_description
1 polymer ?
#
loop_
_entity_poly.entity_id
_entity_poly.type
_entity_poly.pdbx_seq_one_letter_code
_entity_poly.pdbx_strand_id
1 'polypeptide(L)' 'MCGMCFSKPSGLQVHVNSHTGYKPFQCEEPGCSKRFSSNFNLQRHKGRLHANKT' A
#
# COMPACT_ATOMS: atom_id res chain seq x y z
N MET A 1 12.45 14.90 -12.14
CA MET A 1 12.40 15.00 -10.67
C MET A 1 11.01 15.47 -10.27
N CYS A 2 10.33 14.80 -9.35
CA CYS A 2 9.00 15.25 -8.89
C CYS A 2 9.17 16.35 -7.82
N GLY A 3 8.41 17.44 -7.93
CA GLY A 3 8.43 18.57 -6.97
C GLY A 3 7.49 18.39 -5.77
N MET A 4 7.16 17.16 -5.41
CA MET A 4 6.23 16.87 -4.32
C MET A 4 6.96 16.95 -2.97
N CYS A 5 6.44 17.77 -2.06
CA CYS A 5 6.93 17.88 -0.69
C CYS A 5 5.95 17.21 0.27
N PHE A 6 6.48 16.48 1.26
CA PHE A 6 5.68 15.75 2.23
C PHE A 6 6.09 16.18 3.64
N SER A 7 5.11 16.49 4.49
CA SER A 7 5.35 16.87 5.89
C SER A 7 5.75 15.69 6.78
N LYS A 8 5.60 14.45 6.31
CA LYS A 8 5.90 13.22 7.06
C LYS A 8 6.80 12.29 6.24
N PRO A 9 7.82 11.67 6.84
CA PRO A 9 8.71 10.73 6.14
C PRO A 9 7.98 9.53 5.53
N SER A 10 6.96 9.01 6.23
CA SER A 10 6.15 7.89 5.72
C SER A 10 5.40 8.24 4.43
N GLY A 11 4.96 9.49 4.27
CA GLY A 11 4.34 9.97 3.05
C GLY A 11 5.33 10.04 1.89
N LEU A 12 6.54 10.56 2.15
CA LEU A 12 7.62 10.58 1.17
C LEU A 12 8.01 9.16 0.73
N GLN A 13 8.16 8.22 1.67
CA GLN A 13 8.52 6.83 1.36
C GLN A 13 7.46 6.15 0.48
N VAL A 14 6.17 6.29 0.82
CA VAL A 14 5.07 5.75 -0.01
C VAL A 14 5.05 6.40 -1.39
N HIS A 15 5.37 7.69 -1.49
CA HIS A 15 5.50 8.37 -2.77
C HIS A 15 6.66 7.82 -3.59
N VAL A 16 7.84 7.64 -3.00
CA VAL A 16 9.01 7.06 -3.68
C VAL A 16 8.72 5.65 -4.19
N ASN A 17 7.99 4.84 -3.41
CA ASN A 17 7.53 3.52 -3.83
C ASN A 17 6.70 3.55 -5.13
N SER A 18 6.01 4.66 -5.43
CA SER A 18 5.25 4.80 -6.67
C SER A 18 6.13 5.02 -7.90
N HIS A 19 7.31 5.64 -7.74
CA HIS A 19 8.28 5.79 -8.84
C HIS A 19 9.02 4.49 -9.14
N THR A 20 9.34 3.71 -8.11
CA THR A 20 10.08 2.45 -8.26
C THR A 20 9.18 1.26 -8.56
N GLY A 21 7.86 1.42 -8.42
CA GLY A 21 6.92 0.31 -8.46
C GLY A 21 7.01 -0.63 -7.24
N TYR A 22 7.80 -0.27 -6.23
CA TYR A 22 7.98 -1.08 -5.03
C TYR A 22 6.68 -1.18 -4.23
N LYS A 23 6.24 -2.40 -3.95
CA LYS A 23 5.00 -2.70 -3.22
C LYS A 23 5.29 -3.70 -2.11
N PRO A 24 5.80 -3.23 -0.96
CA PRO A 24 6.22 -4.11 0.13
C PRO A 24 5.05 -4.83 0.80
N PHE A 25 3.83 -4.27 0.75
CA PHE A 25 2.68 -4.79 1.47
C PHE A 25 1.88 -5.75 0.60
N GLN A 26 1.91 -7.05 0.90
CA GLN A 26 1.13 -8.06 0.19
C GLN A 26 -0.16 -8.41 0.95
N CYS A 27 -1.25 -8.66 0.22
CA CYS A 27 -2.43 -9.31 0.80
C CYS A 27 -2.16 -10.80 1.00
N GLU A 28 -2.35 -11.27 2.22
CA GLU A 28 -2.09 -12.66 2.62
C GLU A 28 -3.35 -13.52 2.55
N GLU A 29 -4.47 -12.94 2.11
CA GLU A 29 -5.71 -13.67 1.95
C GLU A 29 -5.58 -14.75 0.87
N PRO A 30 -6.06 -15.99 1.13
CA PRO A 30 -6.01 -17.07 0.17
C PRO A 30 -6.61 -16.69 -1.18
N GLY A 31 -5.87 -16.93 -2.26
CA GLY A 31 -6.29 -16.57 -3.62
C GLY A 31 -6.15 -15.09 -3.98
N CYS A 32 -5.65 -14.25 -3.06
CA CYS A 32 -5.35 -12.84 -3.33
C CYS A 32 -3.85 -12.61 -3.45
N SER A 33 -3.40 -12.12 -4.60
CA SER A 33 -1.97 -11.79 -4.84
C SER A 33 -1.72 -10.28 -4.95
N LYS A 34 -2.67 -9.46 -4.48
CA LYS A 34 -2.56 -8.00 -4.58
C LYS A 34 -1.48 -7.46 -3.64
N ARG A 35 -0.66 -6.55 -4.16
CA ARG A 35 0.38 -5.82 -3.41
C ARG A 35 0.15 -4.32 -3.45
N PHE A 36 0.58 -3.61 -2.40
CA PHE A 36 0.34 -2.19 -2.17
C PHE A 36 1.62 -1.47 -1.76
N SER A 37 1.71 -0.18 -2.10
CA SER A 37 2.82 0.70 -1.74
C SER A 37 2.75 1.23 -0.30
N SER A 38 1.59 1.10 0.36
CA SER A 38 1.36 1.52 1.75
C SER A 38 0.45 0.55 2.51
N ASN A 39 0.67 0.45 3.83
CA ASN A 39 -0.17 -0.37 4.71
C ASN A 39 -1.63 0.11 4.73
N PHE A 40 -1.87 1.42 4.72
CA PHE A 40 -3.23 1.98 4.68
C PHE A 40 -4.04 1.44 3.49
N ASN A 41 -3.41 1.35 2.31
CA ASN A 41 -4.06 0.82 1.12
C ASN A 41 -4.35 -0.69 1.25
N LEU A 42 -3.44 -1.46 1.84
CA LEU A 42 -3.67 -2.88 2.13
C LEU A 42 -4.84 -3.09 3.08
N GLN A 43 -4.90 -2.34 4.20
CA GLN A 43 -5.98 -2.48 5.18
C GLN A 43 -7.33 -2.12 4.59
N ARG A 44 -7.39 -1.01 3.82
CA ARG A 44 -8.60 -0.63 3.09
C ARG A 44 -9.03 -1.71 2.08
N HIS A 45 -8.07 -2.35 1.41
CA HIS A 45 -8.36 -3.46 0.52
C HIS A 45 -8.94 -4.67 1.26
N LYS A 46 -8.29 -5.09 2.37
CA LYS A 46 -8.76 -6.18 3.22
C LYS A 46 -10.18 -5.92 3.73
N GLY A 47 -10.44 -4.74 4.30
CA GLY A 47 -11.77 -4.38 4.82
C GLY A 47 -12.86 -4.18 3.76
N ARG A 48 -12.54 -4.10 2.46
CA ARG A 48 -13.54 -4.00 1.38
C ARG A 48 -13.79 -5.31 0.66
N LEU A 49 -12.74 -6.12 0.48
CA LEU A 49 -12.79 -7.32 -0.35
C LEU A 49 -12.68 -8.62 0.46
N HIS A 50 -12.26 -8.54 1.72
CA HIS A 50 -11.98 -9.69 2.59
C HIS A 50 -12.55 -9.54 4.00
N ALA A 51 -13.48 -8.60 4.22
CA ALA A 51 -14.08 -8.31 5.53
C ALA A 51 -14.87 -9.48 6.17
N ASN A 52 -14.96 -10.61 5.48
CA ASN A 52 -15.69 -11.80 5.94
C ASN A 52 -14.79 -12.84 6.64
N LYS A 53 -13.66 -12.42 7.23
CA LYS A 53 -12.82 -13.31 8.04
C LYS A 53 -12.40 -12.62 9.33
N THR A 54 -13.29 -12.75 10.32
CA THR A 54 -12.89 -12.99 11.73
C THR A 54 -13.24 -14.43 12.04
#